data_AF-A0A1F7IA59-F1
#
_entry.id   AF-A0A1F7IA59-F1
#
_cell.length_a   1.000
_cell.length_b   1.000
_cell.length_c   1.000
_cell.angle_alpha   90.00
_cell.angle_beta   90.00
_cell.angle_gamma   90.00
#
_symmetry.space_group_name_H-M   'P 1'
#
loop_
_entity.id
_entity.type
_entity.pdbx_description
1 polymer ?
#
loop_
_entity_poly.entity_id
_entity_poly.type
_entity_poly.pdbx_seq_one_letter_code
_entity_poly.pdbx_strand_id
1 'polypeptide(L)'
;MFVTIYDSTAKAGTGFGVYTQGKAYELKNPKDIFLGLKEVYKREKRHPYDVLKFLKKFPRRTYKFIPEKVWVNSDSEIEGNFIDVRTELDL
;
A
#
# COMPACT_ATOMS: atom_id res chain seq x y z
N MET A 1 -9.40 -4.17 -6.09
CA MET A 1 -9.07 -3.00 -5.25
C MET A 1 -7.78 -2.41 -5.77
N PHE A 2 -7.65 -1.10 -5.77
CA PHE A 2 -6.43 -0.40 -6.15
C PHE A 2 -5.79 0.21 -4.91
N VAL A 3 -4.47 0.08 -4.77
CA VAL A 3 -3.68 0.70 -3.70
C VAL A 3 -2.48 1.37 -4.35
N THR A 4 -2.27 2.65 -4.04
CA THR A 4 -1.13 3.43 -4.50
C THR A 4 -0.26 3.79 -3.30
N ILE A 5 1.04 3.57 -3.42
CA ILE A 5 2.04 4.05 -2.48
C ILE A 5 2.82 5.13 -3.20
N TYR A 6 2.79 6.35 -2.69
CA TYR A 6 3.51 7.49 -3.26
C TYR A 6 4.04 8.40 -2.16
N ASP A 7 5.07 9.17 -2.49
CA ASP A 7 5.58 10.23 -1.62
C ASP A 7 4.74 11.50 -1.81
N SER A 8 3.93 11.84 -0.81
CA SER A 8 3.10 13.05 -0.82
C SER A 8 3.88 14.34 -0.59
N THR A 9 5.18 14.27 -0.29
CA THR A 9 6.05 15.44 -0.06
C THR A 9 6.84 15.85 -1.30
N ALA A 10 6.81 15.03 -2.35
CA ALA A 10 7.43 15.34 -3.63
C ALA A 10 6.82 16.59 -4.28
N LYS A 11 7.63 17.32 -5.05
CA LYS A 11 7.13 18.45 -5.85
C LYS A 11 6.15 17.94 -6.92
N ALA A 12 5.22 18.79 -7.31
CA ALA A 12 4.29 18.48 -8.39
C ALA A 12 5.08 18.11 -9.67
N GLY A 13 4.69 17.00 -10.29
CA GLY A 13 5.34 16.49 -11.50
C GLY A 13 6.64 15.69 -11.29
N THR A 14 7.15 15.57 -10.06
CA THR A 14 8.41 14.85 -9.79
C THR A 14 8.25 13.63 -8.87
N GLY A 15 7.01 13.30 -8.51
CA GLY A 15 6.71 12.23 -7.57
C GLY A 15 6.83 10.85 -8.21
N PHE A 16 7.23 9.86 -7.42
CA PHE A 16 7.21 8.45 -7.83
C PHE A 16 6.09 7.73 -7.10
N GLY A 17 5.32 6.94 -7.85
CA GLY A 17 4.20 6.16 -7.33
C GLY A 17 4.31 4.70 -7.74
N VAL A 18 4.09 3.81 -6.77
CA VAL A 18 3.88 2.38 -7.01
C VAL A 18 2.39 2.11 -6.95
N TYR A 19 1.87 1.60 -8.04
CA TYR A 19 0.45 1.30 -8.20
C TYR A 19 0.26 -0.20 -8.16
N THR A 20 -0.76 -0.63 -7.42
CA THR A 20 -1.07 -2.04 -7.26
C THR A 20 -2.55 -2.28 -7.46
N GLN A 21 -2.89 -3.40 -8.09
CA GLN A 21 -4.23 -3.92 -8.18
C GLN A 21 -4.25 -5.31 -7.55
N GLY A 22 -5.26 -5.58 -6.74
CA GLY A 22 -5.41 -6.90 -6.14
C GLY A 22 -6.66 -7.05 -5.28
N LYS A 23 -6.60 -8.03 -4.38
CA LYS A 23 -7.70 -8.41 -3.50
C LYS A 23 -7.36 -8.09 -2.05
N ALA A 24 -8.37 -7.71 -1.28
CA ALA A 24 -8.24 -7.48 0.16
C ALA A 24 -9.18 -8.39 0.93
N TYR A 25 -8.69 -8.92 2.05
CA TYR A 25 -9.42 -9.83 2.92
C TYR A 25 -9.36 -9.32 4.35
N GLU A 26 -10.51 -9.20 5.00
CA GLU A 26 -10.55 -8.85 6.43
C GLU A 26 -9.85 -9.94 7.24
N LEU A 27 -8.87 -9.55 8.06
CA LEU A 27 -8.19 -10.45 8.97
C LEU A 27 -9.04 -10.65 10.23
N LYS A 28 -9.30 -11.91 10.56
CA LYS A 28 -10.04 -12.31 11.76
C LYS A 28 -9.19 -13.08 12.77
N ASN A 29 -8.02 -13.58 12.35
CA ASN A 29 -7.09 -14.31 13.19
C ASN A 29 -6.21 -13.33 13.99
N PRO A 30 -6.27 -13.31 15.33
CA PRO A 30 -5.47 -12.41 16.16
C PRO A 30 -3.95 -12.48 15.89
N LYS A 31 -3.43 -13.65 15.53
CA LYS A 31 -2.00 -13.84 15.23
C LYS A 31 -1.57 -13.07 13.99
N ASP A 32 -2.36 -13.12 12.91
CA ASP A 32 -2.06 -12.41 11.66
C ASP A 32 -2.16 -10.89 11.86
N ILE A 33 -3.16 -10.46 12.63
CA ILE A 33 -3.33 -9.05 13.02
C ILE A 33 -2.10 -8.57 13.80
N PHE A 34 -1.66 -9.34 14.81
CA PHE A 34 -0.50 -9.01 15.62
C PHE A 34 0.77 -8.87 14.78
N LEU A 35 1.02 -9.79 13.85
CA LEU A 35 2.18 -9.73 12.96
C LEU A 35 2.17 -8.47 12.09
N GLY A 36 1.02 -8.14 11.49
CA GLY A 36 0.87 -6.91 10.70
C GLY A 36 1.10 -5.64 11.53
N LEU A 37 0.52 -5.57 12.73
CA LEU A 37 0.74 -4.44 13.64
C LEU A 37 2.21 -4.34 14.04
N LYS A 38 2.88 -5.44 14.36
CA LYS A 38 4.30 -5.43 14.72
C LYS A 38 5.16 -4.77 13.64
N GLU A 39 4.95 -5.09 12.36
CA GLU A 39 5.75 -4.49 11.27
C GLU A 39 5.46 -2.99 11.06
N VAL A 40 4.20 -2.57 11.22
CA VAL A 40 3.83 -1.14 11.14
C VAL A 40 4.46 -0.37 12.31
N TYR A 41 4.29 -0.86 13.53
CA TYR A 41 4.72 -0.15 14.73
C TYR A 41 6.24 -0.17 14.96
N LYS A 42 7.00 -1.08 14.34
CA LYS A 42 8.47 -0.98 14.29
C LYS A 42 8.95 0.35 13.69
N ARG A 43 8.18 0.91 12.76
CA ARG A 43 8.52 2.17 12.05
C ARG A 43 8.02 3.40 12.80
N GLU A 44 7.15 3.22 13.79
CA GLU A 44 6.52 4.30 14.53
C GLU A 44 7.13 4.44 15.92
N LYS A 45 7.23 5.67 16.43
CA LYS A 45 7.75 5.94 17.78
C LYS A 45 6.69 5.78 18.89
N ARG A 46 5.66 4.95 18.68
CA ARG A 46 4.53 4.79 19.62
C ARG A 46 4.18 3.33 19.88
N HIS A 47 3.46 3.08 20.97
CA HIS A 47 3.02 1.73 21.33
C HIS A 47 1.92 1.20 20.39
N PRO A 48 1.96 -0.11 20.06
CA PRO A 48 0.93 -0.76 19.26
C PRO A 48 -0.43 -0.78 19.98
N TYR A 49 -1.50 -0.67 19.20
CA TYR A 49 -2.84 -0.95 19.72
C TYR A 49 -3.01 -2.43 20.06
N ASP A 50 -3.80 -2.71 21.09
CA ASP A 50 -4.24 -4.07 21.40
C ASP A 50 -5.01 -4.69 20.21
N VAL A 51 -4.62 -5.92 19.85
CA VAL A 51 -5.23 -6.74 18.79
C VAL A 51 -6.74 -6.89 18.99
N LEU A 52 -7.21 -6.93 20.25
CA LEU A 52 -8.64 -7.05 20.56
C LEU A 52 -9.46 -5.91 19.95
N LYS A 53 -8.87 -4.71 19.80
CA LYS A 53 -9.53 -3.54 19.19
C LYS A 53 -9.85 -3.72 17.71
N PHE A 54 -9.30 -4.76 17.06
CA PHE A 54 -9.51 -5.03 15.64
C PHE A 54 -10.49 -6.19 15.37
N LEU A 55 -11.01 -6.82 16.44
CA LEU A 55 -11.96 -7.93 16.34
C LEU A 55 -13.42 -7.42 16.28
N LYS A 56 -14.35 -8.33 15.95
CA LYS A 56 -15.77 -8.04 15.63
C LYS A 56 -16.47 -7.06 16.58
N LYS A 57 -16.17 -7.11 17.89
CA LYS A 57 -16.79 -6.26 18.92
C LYS A 57 -16.51 -4.76 18.74
N PHE A 58 -15.38 -4.41 18.14
CA PHE A 58 -14.93 -3.02 17.98
C PHE A 58 -15.16 -2.55 16.53
N PRO A 59 -15.06 -1.26 16.20
CA PRO A 59 -15.24 -0.78 14.82
C PRO A 59 -13.97 -0.88 13.96
N ARG A 60 -12.78 -0.96 14.56
CA ARG A 60 -11.52 -0.99 13.80
C ARG A 60 -11.32 -2.37 13.17
N ARG A 61 -10.80 -2.39 11.94
CA ARG A 61 -10.56 -3.63 11.17
C ARG A 61 -9.16 -3.61 10.60
N THR A 62 -8.64 -4.80 10.30
CA THR A 62 -7.39 -4.97 9.55
C THR A 62 -7.67 -5.80 8.31
N TYR A 63 -6.96 -5.50 7.23
CA TYR A 63 -7.12 -6.18 5.96
C TYR A 63 -5.77 -6.62 5.44
N LYS A 64 -5.70 -7.85 4.95
CA LYS A 64 -4.57 -8.35 4.16
C LYS A 64 -4.86 -8.02 2.70
N PHE A 65 -4.04 -7.15 2.12
CA PHE A 65 -4.03 -6.92 0.68
C PHE A 65 -3.02 -7.86 0.01
N ILE A 66 -3.44 -8.49 -1.09
CA ILE A 66 -2.59 -9.34 -1.92
C ILE A 66 -2.57 -8.70 -3.31
N PRO A 67 -1.43 -8.11 -3.74
CA PRO A 67 -1.31 -7.57 -5.09
C PRO A 67 -1.34 -8.72 -6.11
N GLU A 68 -2.05 -8.50 -7.21
CA GLU A 68 -2.11 -9.38 -8.39
C GLU A 68 -1.44 -8.73 -9.60
N LYS A 69 -1.39 -7.39 -9.63
CA LYS A 69 -0.63 -6.59 -10.61
C LYS A 69 0.06 -5.43 -9.90
N VAL A 70 1.28 -5.13 -10.30
CA VAL A 70 2.04 -3.96 -9.83
C VAL A 70 2.63 -3.24 -11.03
N TRP A 71 2.58 -1.91 -11.02
CA TRP A 71 3.21 -1.10 -12.05
C TRP A 71 3.67 0.24 -11.48
N VAL A 72 4.57 0.88 -12.20
CA VAL A 72 5.01 2.24 -11.97
C VAL A 72 4.74 3.06 -13.22
N ASN A 73 4.50 4.35 -13.04
CA ASN A 73 4.40 5.29 -14.14
C ASN A 73 5.70 6.08 -14.22
N SER A 74 6.21 6.25 -15.43
CA SER A 74 7.33 7.14 -15.77
C SER A 74 6.95 7.98 -16.97
N ASP A 75 7.63 9.09 -17.16
CA ASP A 75 7.54 9.90 -18.36
C ASP A 75 8.67 9.55 -19.34
N SER A 76 8.38 9.68 -20.63
CA SER A 76 9.36 9.61 -21.71
C SER A 76 9.06 10.72 -22.72
N GLU A 77 10.04 11.03 -23.57
CA GLU A 77 9.90 12.01 -24.63
C GLU A 77 10.19 11.33 -25.97
N ILE A 78 9.23 11.40 -26.90
CA ILE A 78 9.40 10.95 -28.29
C ILE A 78 9.03 12.13 -29.20
N GLU A 79 9.99 12.59 -30.01
CA GLU A 79 9.81 13.68 -30.96
C GLU A 79 9.23 14.97 -30.35
N GLY A 80 9.64 15.32 -29.12
CA GLY A 80 9.17 16.52 -28.42
C GLY A 80 7.83 16.37 -27.70
N ASN A 81 7.20 15.18 -27.74
CA ASN A 81 5.95 14.90 -27.05
C ASN A 81 6.20 14.07 -25.78
N PHE A 82 5.61 14.50 -24.67
CA PHE A 82 5.60 13.74 -23.41
C PHE A 82 4.65 12.55 -23.52
N ILE A 83 5.15 11.37 -23.15
CA ILE A 83 4.40 10.13 -23.14
C ILE A 83 4.45 9.53 -21.75
N ASP A 84 3.28 9.19 -21.21
CA ASP A 84 3.18 8.38 -20.00
C ASP A 84 3.49 6.91 -20.32
N VAL A 85 4.52 6.38 -19.69
CA VAL A 85 4.93 4.99 -19.79
C VAL A 85 4.48 4.27 -18.52
N ARG A 86 3.70 3.20 -18.72
CA ARG A 86 3.38 2.25 -17.65
C ARG A 86 4.30 1.04 -17.76
N THR A 87 5.06 0.79 -16.70
CA THR A 87 5.95 -0.37 -16.60
C THR A 87 5.40 -1.33 -15.56
N GLU A 88 4.93 -2.51 -15.99
CA GLU A 88 4.54 -3.58 -15.06
C GLU A 88 5.78 -4.17 -14.39
N LEU A 89 5.66 -4.50 -13.10
CA LEU A 89 6.71 -5.11 -12.30
C LEU A 89 6.36 -6.58 -12.04
N ASP A 90 7.37 -7.44 -12.11
CA ASP A 90 7.22 -8.86 -11.76
C ASP A 90 7.02 -9.04 -10.25
N LEU A 91 6.06 -9.89 -9.88
CA LEU A 91 5.65 -10.20 -8.50
C LEU A 91 6.26 -11.50 -7.97
#